data_AF-A0A6H0ZP47-F1
#
_entry.id   AF-A0A6H0ZP47-F1
#
_cell.length_a   1.000
_cell.length_b   1.000
_cell.length_c   1.000
_cell.angle_alpha   90.00
_cell.angle_beta   90.00
_cell.angle_gamma   90.00
#
_symmetry.space_group_name_H-M   'P 1'
#
loop_
_entity.id
_entity.type
_entity.pdbx_description
1 polymer ?
#
loop_
_entity_poly.entity_id
_entity_poly.type
_entity_poly.pdbx_seq_one_letter_code
_entity_poly.pdbx_strand_id
1 'polypeptide(L)'
;MLTKNETEFLRTQGLTAVDVYDRRGQSSASWKAGVRSAGKTVALGTPCTSKGHRLRTRSGHCAQCDTAKLSYQKRHDTEGYIYVAGSKVAKLLKVGTCVDIVQRRRNLRNQMYGGISDWEMLFTAKVDAGGKVEGDALARLSKHKVVRMYEKDGKTQEAAEMLKTSFSAVLAAIQETLKSAKATEIRKALMTTDYEFKS
;
A
#
# COMPACT_ATOMS: atom_id res chain seq x y z
N MET A 1 3.29 -20.79 -23.86
CA MET A 1 1.87 -21.18 -23.75
C MET A 1 1.55 -21.46 -22.28
N LEU A 2 0.39 -21.00 -21.81
CA LEU A 2 -0.09 -21.25 -20.44
C LEU A 2 -0.65 -22.67 -20.35
N THR A 3 -0.48 -23.31 -19.20
CA THR A 3 -1.13 -24.59 -18.89
C THR A 3 -2.59 -24.38 -18.49
N LYS A 4 -3.37 -25.47 -18.45
CA LYS A 4 -4.74 -25.45 -17.93
C LYS A 4 -4.79 -24.93 -16.49
N ASN A 5 -3.89 -25.40 -15.62
CA ASN A 5 -3.83 -24.96 -14.22
C ASN A 5 -3.50 -23.46 -14.07
N GLU A 6 -2.59 -22.95 -14.91
CA GLU A 6 -2.28 -21.51 -14.92
C GLU A 6 -3.46 -20.68 -15.40
N THR A 7 -4.16 -21.14 -16.44
CA THR A 7 -5.34 -20.46 -16.98
C THR A 7 -6.48 -20.43 -15.96
N GLU A 8 -6.72 -21.55 -15.30
CA GLU A 8 -7.75 -21.65 -14.26
C GLU A 8 -7.41 -20.77 -13.05
N PHE A 9 -6.15 -20.78 -12.59
CA PHE A 9 -5.70 -19.88 -11.54
C PHE A 9 -5.95 -18.42 -11.90
N LEU A 10 -5.57 -17.97 -13.10
CA LEU A 10 -5.80 -16.58 -13.54
C LEU A 10 -7.28 -16.23 -13.46
N ARG A 11 -8.16 -17.12 -13.93
CA ARG A 11 -9.61 -16.95 -13.86
C ARG A 11 -10.11 -16.75 -12.43
N THR A 12 -9.60 -17.52 -11.45
CA THR A 12 -9.97 -17.34 -10.02
C THR A 12 -9.55 -15.97 -9.46
N GLN A 13 -8.56 -15.32 -10.07
CA GLN A 13 -8.07 -14.00 -9.68
C GLN A 13 -8.69 -12.87 -10.53
N GLY A 14 -9.64 -13.19 -11.41
CA GLY A 14 -10.24 -12.22 -12.35
C GLY A 14 -9.27 -11.75 -13.44
N LEU A 15 -8.27 -12.57 -13.79
CA LEU A 15 -7.27 -12.30 -14.82
C LEU A 15 -7.42 -13.27 -15.99
N THR A 16 -6.86 -12.89 -17.13
CA THR A 16 -6.84 -13.68 -18.36
C THR A 16 -5.44 -13.76 -18.96
N ALA A 17 -5.29 -14.48 -20.07
CA ALA A 17 -4.02 -14.52 -20.80
C ALA A 17 -3.52 -13.14 -21.23
N VAL A 18 -4.42 -12.16 -21.45
CA VAL A 18 -4.01 -10.80 -21.85
C VAL A 18 -3.33 -10.03 -20.71
N ASP A 19 -3.51 -10.45 -19.46
CA ASP A 19 -2.88 -9.85 -18.29
C ASP A 19 -1.48 -10.41 -18.01
N VAL A 20 -1.03 -11.38 -18.82
CA VAL A 20 0.25 -12.07 -18.64
C VAL A 20 1.32 -11.51 -19.57
N TYR A 21 2.45 -11.13 -18.99
CA TYR A 21 3.68 -10.80 -19.69
C TYR A 21 4.59 -12.03 -19.75
N ASP A 22 5.02 -12.45 -20.94
CA ASP A 22 6.03 -13.52 -21.07
C ASP A 22 7.43 -12.95 -20.84
N ARG A 23 8.04 -13.33 -19.72
CA ARG A 23 9.38 -12.84 -19.32
C ARG A 23 10.49 -13.88 -19.50
N ARG A 24 10.20 -15.03 -20.13
CA ARG A 24 11.20 -16.10 -20.27
C ARG A 24 12.39 -15.60 -21.09
N GLY A 25 13.61 -15.89 -20.62
CA GLY A 25 14.86 -15.42 -21.25
C GLY A 25 15.22 -13.96 -20.96
N GLN A 26 14.40 -13.19 -20.25
CA GLN A 26 14.69 -11.79 -19.93
C GLN A 26 15.40 -11.66 -18.56
N SER A 27 16.32 -10.70 -18.46
CA SER A 27 16.94 -10.31 -17.20
C SER A 27 15.93 -9.69 -16.24
N SER A 28 16.22 -9.73 -14.93
CA SER A 28 15.33 -9.20 -13.90
C SER A 28 15.02 -7.72 -14.05
N ALA A 29 15.97 -6.92 -14.54
CA ALA A 29 15.75 -5.50 -14.81
C ALA A 29 14.81 -5.31 -16.02
N SER A 30 15.09 -6.03 -17.12
CA SER A 30 14.34 -5.91 -18.38
C SER A 30 12.87 -6.27 -18.22
N TRP A 31 12.56 -7.45 -17.65
CA TRP A 31 11.17 -7.86 -17.57
C TRP A 31 10.34 -7.06 -16.57
N LYS A 32 10.96 -6.53 -15.50
CA LYS A 32 10.27 -5.67 -14.53
C LYS A 32 9.89 -4.32 -15.13
N ALA A 33 10.71 -3.78 -16.03
CA ALA A 33 10.36 -2.61 -16.82
C ALA A 33 9.27 -2.97 -17.86
N GLY A 34 9.46 -4.06 -18.60
CA GLY A 34 8.54 -4.51 -19.66
C GLY A 34 7.13 -4.84 -19.16
N VAL A 35 6.99 -5.55 -18.03
CA VAL A 35 5.68 -5.87 -17.45
C VAL A 35 4.91 -4.60 -17.04
N ARG A 36 5.64 -3.57 -16.58
CA ARG A 36 5.05 -2.27 -16.20
C ARG A 36 4.66 -1.45 -17.43
N SER A 37 5.54 -1.33 -18.41
CA SER A 37 5.26 -0.57 -19.64
C SER A 37 4.13 -1.19 -20.46
N ALA A 38 4.00 -2.51 -20.45
CA ALA A 38 2.92 -3.24 -21.11
C ALA A 38 1.62 -3.30 -20.30
N GLY A 39 1.56 -2.67 -19.11
CA GLY A 39 0.37 -2.65 -18.26
C GLY A 39 -0.11 -4.03 -17.78
N LYS A 40 0.79 -5.01 -17.70
CA LYS A 40 0.44 -6.41 -17.38
C LYS A 40 0.47 -6.66 -15.87
N THR A 41 -0.38 -7.56 -15.41
CA THR A 41 -0.55 -7.85 -13.97
C THR A 41 0.39 -8.95 -13.49
N VAL A 42 0.65 -9.97 -14.31
CA VAL A 42 1.50 -11.11 -13.93
C VAL A 42 2.54 -11.38 -15.00
N ALA A 43 3.65 -12.00 -14.58
CA ALA A 43 4.72 -12.39 -15.49
C ALA A 43 4.93 -13.90 -15.48
N LEU A 44 4.88 -14.53 -16.66
CA LEU A 44 5.19 -15.94 -16.85
C LEU A 44 6.71 -16.11 -16.97
N GLY A 45 7.33 -16.85 -16.05
CA GLY A 45 8.78 -17.04 -16.08
C GLY A 45 9.26 -18.27 -15.31
N THR A 46 10.39 -18.12 -14.63
CA THR A 46 11.03 -19.22 -13.91
C THR A 46 10.13 -19.83 -12.83
N PRO A 47 10.04 -21.17 -12.72
CA PRO A 47 9.29 -21.86 -11.68
C PRO A 47 9.71 -21.46 -10.26
N CYS A 48 8.77 -21.43 -9.31
CA CYS A 48 9.11 -21.29 -7.89
C CYS A 48 9.70 -22.59 -7.35
N THR A 49 10.63 -22.47 -6.40
CA THR A 49 11.31 -23.62 -5.80
C THR A 49 10.37 -24.51 -4.98
N SER A 50 9.31 -23.92 -4.42
CA SER A 50 8.39 -24.62 -3.51
C SER A 50 7.41 -25.56 -4.21
N LYS A 51 6.82 -25.14 -5.34
CA LYS A 51 5.71 -25.85 -6.00
C LYS A 51 5.81 -25.86 -7.54
N GLY A 52 6.90 -25.35 -8.12
CA GLY A 52 7.08 -25.32 -9.57
C GLY A 52 6.19 -24.31 -10.33
N HIS A 53 5.46 -23.43 -9.64
CA HIS A 53 4.58 -22.45 -10.27
C HIS A 53 5.36 -21.38 -11.06
N ARG A 54 4.90 -21.05 -12.26
CA ARG A 54 5.62 -20.14 -13.19
C ARG A 54 5.07 -18.72 -13.21
N LEU A 55 3.83 -18.51 -12.76
CA LEU A 55 3.21 -17.20 -12.68
C LEU A 55 3.78 -16.40 -11.51
N ARG A 56 4.33 -15.22 -11.83
CA ARG A 56 4.94 -14.31 -10.86
C ARG A 56 4.20 -12.98 -10.80
N THR A 57 4.23 -12.34 -9.63
CA THR A 57 3.89 -10.92 -9.49
C THR A 57 4.94 -10.05 -10.20
N ARG A 58 4.65 -8.77 -10.45
CA ARG A 58 5.60 -7.78 -11.01
C ARG A 58 6.85 -7.62 -10.16
N SER A 59 6.78 -7.93 -8.86
CA SER A 59 7.95 -7.93 -7.96
C SER A 59 8.75 -9.24 -8.00
N GLY A 60 8.20 -10.30 -8.61
CA GLY A 60 8.87 -11.60 -8.81
C GLY A 60 8.44 -12.71 -7.85
N HIS A 61 7.53 -12.42 -6.91
CA HIS A 61 6.99 -13.45 -6.00
C HIS A 61 6.11 -14.44 -6.77
N CYS A 62 6.01 -15.67 -6.27
CA CYS A 62 5.07 -16.64 -6.84
C CYS A 62 3.63 -16.18 -6.58
N ALA A 63 2.88 -15.95 -7.66
CA ALA A 63 1.49 -15.47 -7.58
C ALA A 63 0.53 -16.52 -7.01
N GLN A 64 0.86 -17.80 -7.20
CA GLN A 64 0.03 -18.94 -6.79
C GLN A 64 0.32 -19.45 -5.38
N CYS A 65 1.53 -19.23 -4.85
CA CYS A 65 1.87 -19.65 -3.48
C CYS A 65 1.33 -18.69 -2.43
N ASP A 66 1.25 -17.40 -2.76
CA ASP A 66 0.74 -16.35 -1.90
C ASP A 66 -0.05 -15.35 -2.75
N THR A 67 -1.35 -15.62 -2.90
CA THR A 67 -2.27 -14.78 -3.67
C THR A 67 -2.44 -13.39 -3.05
N ALA A 68 -2.13 -13.21 -1.76
CA ALA A 68 -2.18 -11.89 -1.15
C ALA A 68 -1.20 -10.93 -1.82
N LYS A 69 -0.07 -11.40 -2.37
CA LYS A 69 0.89 -10.57 -3.13
C LYS A 69 0.29 -9.98 -4.40
N LEU A 70 -0.65 -10.68 -5.06
CA LEU A 70 -1.41 -10.11 -6.18
C LEU A 70 -2.35 -9.01 -5.70
N SER A 71 -3.06 -9.24 -4.59
CA SER A 71 -3.93 -8.23 -3.99
C SER A 71 -3.16 -6.99 -3.50
N TYR A 72 -1.96 -7.16 -2.93
CA TYR A 72 -1.07 -6.05 -2.58
C TYR A 72 -0.62 -5.29 -3.81
N GLN A 73 -0.21 -5.99 -4.87
CA GLN A 73 0.17 -5.35 -6.12
C GLN A 73 -0.98 -4.56 -6.76
N LYS A 74 -2.20 -5.12 -6.74
CA LYS A 74 -3.39 -4.44 -7.25
C LYS A 74 -3.64 -3.17 -6.43
N ARG A 75 -3.63 -3.26 -5.10
CA ARG A 75 -3.81 -2.11 -4.19
C ARG A 75 -2.75 -1.02 -4.34
N HIS A 76 -1.52 -1.40 -4.67
CA HIS A 76 -0.43 -0.45 -4.88
C HIS A 76 -0.71 0.53 -6.03
N ASP A 77 -1.44 0.09 -7.06
CA ASP A 77 -1.80 0.88 -8.24
C ASP A 77 -3.30 1.20 -8.29
N THR A 78 -4.02 1.02 -7.18
CA THR A 78 -5.45 1.32 -7.12
C THR A 78 -5.64 2.79 -6.76
N GLU A 79 -6.56 3.44 -7.46
CA GLU A 79 -7.05 4.77 -7.10
C GLU A 79 -7.62 4.75 -5.69
N GLY A 80 -7.28 5.75 -4.89
CA GLY A 80 -7.81 5.91 -3.55
C GLY A 80 -7.30 7.17 -2.87
N TYR A 81 -7.60 7.30 -1.60
CA TYR A 81 -7.10 8.38 -0.76
C TYR A 81 -5.82 7.96 -0.05
N ILE A 82 -4.76 8.76 -0.18
CA ILE A 82 -3.70 8.85 0.82
C ILE A 82 -4.19 9.76 1.94
N TYR A 83 -3.93 9.41 3.19
CA TYR A 83 -4.30 10.24 4.34
C TYR A 83 -3.23 10.28 5.42
N VAL A 84 -3.27 11.34 6.22
CA VAL A 84 -2.58 11.45 7.50
C VAL A 84 -3.63 11.55 8.60
N ALA A 85 -3.55 10.67 9.58
CA ALA A 85 -4.30 10.77 10.82
C ALA A 85 -3.35 11.05 11.99
N GLY A 86 -3.82 11.77 13.01
CA GLY A 86 -3.04 12.06 14.21
C GLY A 86 -3.82 11.81 15.49
N SER A 87 -3.10 11.43 16.54
CA SER A 87 -3.59 11.31 17.91
C SER A 87 -2.81 12.26 18.80
N LYS A 88 -3.53 13.10 19.55
CA LYS A 88 -2.94 14.06 20.48
C LYS A 88 -2.55 13.37 21.79
N VAL A 89 -3.36 12.40 22.22
CA VAL A 89 -3.12 11.62 23.44
C VAL A 89 -1.87 10.75 23.27
N ALA A 90 -1.76 10.01 22.18
CA ALA A 90 -0.63 9.13 21.94
C ALA A 90 0.61 9.87 21.38
N LYS A 91 0.44 11.10 20.89
CA LYS A 91 1.47 11.88 20.17
C LYS A 91 2.05 11.11 18.99
N LEU A 92 1.16 10.48 18.22
CA LEU A 92 1.50 9.66 17.07
C LEU A 92 0.71 10.10 15.83
N LEU A 93 1.35 9.92 14.68
CA LEU A 93 0.77 10.10 13.37
C LEU A 93 0.64 8.74 12.69
N LYS A 94 -0.31 8.63 11.76
CA LYS A 94 -0.49 7.48 10.87
C LYS A 94 -0.59 7.98 9.44
N VAL A 95 0.20 7.38 8.56
CA VAL A 95 0.00 7.47 7.12
C VAL A 95 -0.72 6.21 6.68
N GLY A 96 -1.68 6.34 5.76
CA GLY A 96 -2.41 5.18 5.27
C GLY A 96 -3.19 5.46 3.99
N THR A 97 -3.70 4.39 3.39
CA THR A 97 -4.56 4.45 2.21
C THR A 97 -5.94 3.86 2.44
N CYS A 98 -6.94 4.38 1.71
CA CYS A 98 -8.30 3.87 1.72
C CYS A 98 -9.08 4.26 0.45
N VAL A 99 -10.18 3.56 0.17
CA VAL A 99 -11.10 3.94 -0.93
C VAL A 99 -12.15 4.95 -0.42
N ASP A 100 -12.67 4.73 0.79
CA ASP A 100 -13.65 5.61 1.44
C ASP A 100 -13.04 6.25 2.70
N ILE A 101 -12.81 7.56 2.63
CA ILE A 101 -12.19 8.34 3.71
C ILE A 101 -13.12 8.56 4.91
N VAL A 102 -14.44 8.65 4.69
CA VAL A 102 -15.44 8.86 5.74
C VAL A 102 -15.59 7.59 6.56
N GLN A 103 -15.66 6.43 5.91
CA GLN A 103 -15.64 5.13 6.57
C GLN A 103 -14.30 4.90 7.27
N ARG A 104 -13.17 5.23 6.63
CA ARG A 104 -11.85 5.04 7.24
C ARG A 104 -11.66 5.84 8.53
N ARG A 105 -12.12 7.09 8.57
CA ARG A 105 -12.11 7.91 9.79
C ARG A 105 -12.85 7.23 10.95
N ARG A 106 -14.04 6.68 10.69
CA ARG A 106 -14.83 5.95 11.70
C ARG A 106 -14.11 4.68 12.15
N ASN A 107 -13.56 3.91 11.20
CA ASN A 107 -12.90 2.65 11.49
C ASN A 107 -11.65 2.84 12.38
N LEU A 108 -10.81 3.85 12.13
CA LEU A 108 -9.62 4.08 12.96
C LEU A 108 -9.96 4.29 14.43
N ARG A 109 -11.03 5.04 14.71
CA ARG A 109 -11.48 5.33 16.08
C ARG A 109 -12.14 4.10 16.71
N ASN A 110 -13.09 3.49 15.99
CA ASN A 110 -13.87 2.36 16.51
C ASN A 110 -13.04 1.08 16.70
N GLN A 111 -12.06 0.83 15.82
CA GLN A 111 -11.16 -0.32 15.92
C GLN A 111 -9.94 -0.04 16.81
N MET A 112 -9.89 1.15 17.43
CA MET A 112 -8.78 1.59 18.28
C MET A 112 -7.41 1.27 17.66
N TYR A 113 -7.20 1.63 16.39
CA TYR A 113 -6.01 1.18 15.64
C TYR A 113 -4.72 1.54 16.40
N GLY A 114 -3.86 0.55 16.68
CA GLY A 114 -2.66 0.75 17.51
C GLY A 114 -2.93 1.03 19.00
N GLY A 115 -4.13 0.68 19.50
CA GLY A 115 -4.60 0.96 20.85
C GLY A 115 -5.08 2.40 21.07
N ILE A 116 -5.44 3.13 20.00
CA ILE A 116 -5.67 4.58 20.01
C ILE A 116 -7.05 4.91 19.42
N SER A 117 -7.87 5.68 20.12
CA SER A 117 -9.26 5.99 19.74
C SER A 117 -9.51 7.47 19.37
N ASP A 118 -8.56 8.37 19.65
CA ASP A 118 -8.65 9.81 19.37
C ASP A 118 -8.07 10.19 17.99
N TRP A 119 -8.02 9.25 17.04
CA TRP A 119 -7.56 9.53 15.69
C TRP A 119 -8.38 10.62 14.99
N GLU A 120 -7.71 11.66 14.53
CA GLU A 120 -8.28 12.73 13.70
C GLU A 120 -7.64 12.76 12.31
N MET A 121 -8.43 13.05 11.27
CA MET A 121 -7.93 13.18 9.89
C MET A 121 -7.34 14.57 9.68
N LEU A 122 -6.03 14.64 9.41
CA LEU A 122 -5.28 15.88 9.27
C LEU A 122 -5.03 16.26 7.81
N PHE A 123 -4.88 15.27 6.94
CA PHE A 123 -4.62 15.47 5.53
C PHE A 123 -5.22 14.33 4.71
N THR A 124 -5.75 14.64 3.53
CA THR A 124 -6.24 13.66 2.56
C THR A 124 -5.95 14.14 1.15
N ALA A 125 -5.57 13.25 0.24
CA ALA A 125 -5.54 13.52 -1.19
C ALA A 125 -5.97 12.28 -1.95
N LYS A 126 -6.79 12.45 -2.98
CA LYS A 126 -7.12 11.37 -3.91
C LYS A 126 -5.99 11.20 -4.91
N VAL A 127 -5.53 9.97 -5.10
CA VAL A 127 -4.38 9.61 -5.94
C VAL A 127 -4.69 8.36 -6.75
N ASP A 128 -4.08 8.24 -7.91
CA ASP A 128 -4.22 7.09 -8.82
C ASP A 128 -3.45 5.84 -8.35
N ALA A 129 -2.42 6.01 -7.51
CA ALA A 129 -1.60 4.92 -6.98
C ALA A 129 -1.40 5.04 -5.45
N GLY A 130 -2.47 4.83 -4.68
CA GLY A 130 -2.49 5.04 -3.23
C GLY A 130 -1.38 4.30 -2.49
N GLY A 131 -1.29 2.98 -2.68
CA GLY A 131 -0.30 2.17 -1.97
C GLY A 131 1.15 2.51 -2.35
N LYS A 132 1.41 2.99 -3.58
CA LYS A 132 2.72 3.51 -3.98
C LYS A 132 3.08 4.77 -3.19
N VAL A 133 2.17 5.74 -3.18
CA VAL A 133 2.36 7.03 -2.49
C VAL A 133 2.60 6.82 -0.99
N GLU A 134 1.82 5.91 -0.37
CA GLU A 134 1.99 5.51 1.03
C GLU A 134 3.36 4.87 1.29
N GLY A 135 3.75 3.87 0.48
CA GLY A 135 5.03 3.18 0.62
C GLY A 135 6.22 4.12 0.47
N ASP A 136 6.21 4.98 -0.55
CA ASP A 136 7.27 5.96 -0.80
C ASP A 136 7.37 6.99 0.34
N ALA A 137 6.24 7.43 0.90
CA ALA A 137 6.22 8.37 2.02
C ALA A 137 6.73 7.72 3.32
N LEU A 138 6.28 6.50 3.63
CA LEU A 138 6.73 5.75 4.81
C LEU A 138 8.22 5.36 4.73
N ALA A 139 8.74 5.08 3.53
CA ALA A 139 10.16 4.81 3.32
C ALA A 139 11.03 6.04 3.70
N ARG A 140 10.61 7.24 3.29
CA ARG A 140 11.26 8.52 3.65
C ARG A 140 11.21 8.79 5.15
N LEU A 141 10.19 8.28 5.84
CA LEU A 141 9.95 8.47 7.27
C LEU A 141 10.37 7.26 8.12
N SER A 142 11.13 6.32 7.56
CA SER A 142 11.48 5.03 8.18
C SER A 142 12.09 5.17 9.59
N LYS A 143 12.91 6.21 9.83
CA LYS A 143 13.54 6.49 11.13
C LYS A 143 12.54 6.87 12.23
N HIS A 144 11.33 7.30 11.86
CA HIS A 144 10.30 7.73 12.80
C HIS A 144 9.23 6.65 13.04
N LYS A 145 9.35 5.48 12.39
CA LYS A 145 8.34 4.43 12.47
C LYS A 145 8.25 3.87 13.89
N VAL A 146 7.01 3.75 14.35
CA VAL A 146 6.65 3.09 15.61
C VAL A 146 5.69 1.97 15.29
N VAL A 147 5.91 0.81 15.91
CA VAL A 147 5.05 -0.36 15.82
C VAL A 147 4.33 -0.54 17.14
N ARG A 148 3.02 -0.80 17.10
CA ARG A 148 2.25 -1.26 18.28
C ARG A 148 1.41 -2.47 17.92
N MET A 149 1.13 -3.28 18.93
CA MET A 149 0.16 -4.37 18.82
C MET A 149 -1.21 -3.88 19.27
N TYR A 150 -2.26 -4.32 18.61
CA TYR A 150 -3.64 -4.01 18.99
C TYR A 150 -4.57 -5.18 18.67
N GLU A 151 -5.65 -5.29 19.41
CA GLU A 151 -6.71 -6.28 19.17
C GLU A 151 -7.64 -5.79 18.05
N LYS A 152 -7.89 -6.64 17.06
CA LYS A 152 -8.88 -6.40 16.02
C LYS A 152 -9.53 -7.70 15.60
N ASP A 153 -10.86 -7.73 15.72
CA ASP A 153 -11.69 -8.90 15.40
C ASP A 153 -11.24 -10.17 16.16
N GLY A 154 -10.89 -10.01 17.45
CA GLY A 154 -10.42 -11.09 18.33
C GLY A 154 -9.02 -11.63 17.99
N LYS A 155 -8.24 -10.87 17.22
CA LYS A 155 -6.86 -11.20 16.87
C LYS A 155 -5.93 -10.03 17.15
N THR A 156 -4.77 -10.33 17.72
CA THR A 156 -3.67 -9.38 17.79
C THR A 156 -3.13 -9.06 16.40
N GLN A 157 -3.07 -7.78 16.05
CA GLN A 157 -2.53 -7.26 14.80
C GLN A 157 -1.43 -6.24 15.06
N GLU A 158 -0.50 -6.14 14.11
CA GLU A 158 0.55 -5.14 14.12
C GLU A 158 0.07 -3.85 13.43
N ALA A 159 0.18 -2.72 14.11
CA ALA A 159 0.02 -1.40 13.56
C ALA A 159 1.40 -0.87 13.11
N ALA A 160 1.77 -1.15 11.85
CA ALA A 160 3.12 -0.90 11.33
C ALA A 160 3.30 0.47 10.63
N GLU A 161 2.22 1.24 10.48
CA GLU A 161 2.22 2.50 9.72
C GLU A 161 2.09 3.75 10.64
N MET A 162 2.53 3.64 11.90
CA MET A 162 2.56 4.79 12.82
C MET A 162 3.93 5.45 12.85
N LEU A 163 3.94 6.73 13.17
CA LEU A 163 5.09 7.60 13.14
C LEU A 163 5.12 8.47 14.40
N LYS A 164 6.30 8.60 15.00
CA LYS A 164 6.58 9.57 16.06
C LYS A 164 7.44 10.69 15.50
N THR A 165 6.78 11.69 14.95
CA THR A 165 7.39 12.87 14.34
C THR A 165 6.34 13.98 14.20
N SER A 166 6.74 15.10 13.62
CA SER A 166 5.91 16.27 13.43
C SER A 166 5.01 16.14 12.19
N PHE A 167 3.80 16.70 12.25
CA PHE A 167 2.88 16.68 11.12
C PHE A 167 3.48 17.35 9.88
N SER A 168 4.21 18.45 10.06
CA SER A 168 4.91 19.13 8.97
C SER A 168 5.94 18.22 8.28
N ALA A 169 6.68 17.40 9.03
CA ALA A 169 7.62 16.43 8.45
C ALA A 169 6.90 15.36 7.62
N VAL A 170 5.77 14.84 8.12
CA VAL A 170 4.95 13.86 7.38
C VAL A 170 4.36 14.49 6.11
N LEU A 171 3.82 15.70 6.22
CA LEU A 171 3.23 16.41 5.08
C LEU A 171 4.27 16.69 3.99
N ALA A 172 5.47 17.13 4.37
CA ALA A 172 6.57 17.35 3.43
C ALA A 172 6.95 16.07 2.68
N ALA A 173 7.03 14.94 3.39
CA ALA A 173 7.32 13.64 2.78
C ALA A 173 6.23 13.20 1.78
N ILE A 174 4.94 13.41 2.11
CA ILE A 174 3.82 13.13 1.20
C ILE A 174 3.83 14.08 0.01
N GLN A 175 4.00 15.39 0.21
CA GLN A 175 4.04 16.35 -0.88
C GLN A 175 5.15 16.03 -1.89
N GLU A 176 6.30 15.56 -1.41
CA GLU A 176 7.39 15.13 -2.27
C GLU A 176 7.03 13.89 -3.10
N THR A 177 6.28 12.93 -2.55
CA THR A 177 5.82 11.77 -3.33
C THR A 177 4.71 12.14 -4.32
N LEU A 178 3.83 13.07 -3.94
CA LEU A 178 2.75 13.57 -4.79
C LEU A 178 3.24 14.33 -6.04
N LYS A 179 4.46 14.89 -6.06
CA LYS A 179 5.05 15.49 -7.28
C LYS A 179 5.11 14.52 -8.46
N SER A 180 5.17 13.22 -8.19
CA SER A 180 5.25 12.15 -9.19
C SER A 180 3.92 11.40 -9.41
N ALA A 181 2.84 11.86 -8.81
CA ALA A 181 1.53 11.22 -8.86
C ALA A 181 0.43 12.21 -9.27
N LYS A 182 -0.66 11.71 -9.86
CA LYS A 182 -1.83 12.55 -10.13
C LYS A 182 -2.64 12.68 -8.84
N ALA A 183 -2.63 13.86 -8.23
CA ALA A 183 -3.35 14.13 -6.99
C ALA A 183 -4.53 15.09 -7.22
N THR A 184 -5.69 14.74 -6.67
CA THR A 184 -6.91 15.56 -6.68
C THR A 184 -7.53 15.58 -5.28
N GLU A 185 -8.56 16.42 -5.07
CA GLU A 185 -9.34 16.46 -3.82
C GLU A 185 -8.47 16.62 -2.55
N ILE A 186 -7.42 17.45 -2.64
CA ILE A 186 -6.49 17.68 -1.53
C ILE A 186 -7.20 18.48 -0.44
N ARG A 187 -7.21 17.93 0.78
CA ARG A 187 -7.77 18.58 1.98
C ARG A 187 -6.76 18.52 3.11
N LYS A 188 -6.70 19.61 3.88
CA LYS A 188 -5.91 19.74 5.10
C LYS A 188 -6.80 20.26 6.21
N ALA A 189 -6.67 19.71 7.42
CA ALA A 189 -7.38 20.20 8.60
C ALA A 189 -6.89 21.61 8.99
N LEU A 190 -7.74 22.37 9.67
CA LEU A 190 -7.41 23.74 10.10
C LEU A 190 -6.43 23.75 11.28
N MET A 191 -6.57 22.80 12.22
CA MET A 191 -5.81 22.76 13.48
C MET A 191 -4.68 21.72 13.44
N THR A 192 -3.72 21.87 12.54
CA THR A 192 -2.59 20.91 12.43
C THR A 192 -1.43 21.18 13.38
N THR A 193 -1.38 22.37 14.00
CA THR A 193 -0.30 22.78 14.93
C THR A 193 -0.21 21.90 16.17
N ASP A 194 -1.33 21.33 16.62
CA ASP A 194 -1.37 20.42 17.77
C ASP A 194 -0.64 19.08 17.52
N TYR A 195 -0.27 18.81 16.26
CA TYR A 195 0.31 17.54 15.81
C TYR A 195 1.80 17.66 15.46
N GLU A 196 2.46 18.74 15.90
CA GLU A 196 3.90 18.95 15.75
C GLU A 196 4.69 18.27 16.89
N PHE A 197 4.69 16.93 16.87
CA PHE A 197 5.35 16.13 17.90
C PHE A 197 6.87 16.07 17.72
N LYS A 198 7.60 16.08 18.84
CA LYS A 198 9.05 15.86 18.85
C LYS A 198 9.35 14.36 18.72
N SER A 199 10.34 14.02 17.88
CA SER A 199 10.84 12.65 17.72
C SER A 199 11.46 12.14 19.02
#